data_AF-A0A517NP04-F1
#
_entry.id   AF-A0A517NP04-F1
#
_cell.length_a   1.000
_cell.length_b   1.000
_cell.length_c   1.000
_cell.angle_alpha   90.00
_cell.angle_beta   90.00
_cell.angle_gamma   90.00
#
_symmetry.space_group_name_H-M   'P 1'
#
loop_
_entity.id
_entity.type
_entity.pdbx_description
1 polymer ?
#
loop_
_entity_poly.entity_id
_entity_poly.type
_entity_poly.pdbx_seq_one_letter_code
_entity_poly.pdbx_strand_id
1 'polypeptide(L)'
;MRSICFGIFIAFLSTTASAQQDWVSSWVLNGQTEAQFEKQLKSDYEMQVNMIDRLCDLRDAQRSKLTLAADADVTRFFRDVAKIRKKIAALDLKGNQNDDINKIFQVVSPLRTHVQNGVFGDQSLFHRVSRSVLTTDQQELYAAEIKKNRQRRCEAIVRVNVADLERSMPMLADQRDKLMEVLDAQELPTTINQHMEGYSGFLKLVKARKNAKQDFEKIFDAKQMKVIDQYCDRYQGWVP
;
A
#
# COMPACT_ATOMS: atom_id res chain seq x y z
N MET A 1 -36.67 31.92 11.71
CA MET A 1 -35.77 30.98 11.02
C MET A 1 -34.44 31.01 11.75
N ARG A 2 -34.06 29.91 12.41
CA ARG A 2 -32.90 29.82 13.31
C ARG A 2 -31.66 29.37 12.53
N SER A 3 -30.64 30.22 12.47
CA SER A 3 -29.28 29.85 12.07
C SER A 3 -28.58 29.15 13.22
N ILE A 4 -28.10 27.92 13.00
CA ILE A 4 -27.26 27.17 13.94
C ILE A 4 -25.83 27.28 13.41
N CYS A 5 -25.01 28.09 14.07
CA CYS A 5 -23.56 28.13 13.88
C CYS A 5 -22.94 26.89 14.54
N PHE A 6 -22.31 26.02 13.76
CA PHE A 6 -21.48 24.93 14.26
C PHE A 6 -20.10 25.49 14.65
N GLY A 7 -19.97 25.94 15.89
CA GLY A 7 -18.69 26.21 16.54
C GLY A 7 -18.23 24.98 17.29
N ILE A 8 -17.34 24.17 16.70
CA ILE A 8 -16.64 23.11 17.43
C ILE A 8 -15.53 23.78 18.25
N PHE A 9 -15.87 24.12 19.50
CA PHE A 9 -14.90 24.48 20.53
C PHE A 9 -14.26 23.20 21.05
N ILE A 10 -13.04 22.89 20.62
CA ILE A 10 -12.21 21.87 21.28
C ILE A 10 -11.61 22.52 22.53
N ALA A 11 -12.26 22.30 23.68
CA ALA A 11 -11.66 22.58 24.98
C ALA A 11 -10.71 21.42 25.35
N PHE A 12 -9.44 21.52 24.95
CA PHE A 12 -8.39 20.65 25.47
C PHE A 12 -7.94 21.21 26.83
N LEU A 13 -8.42 20.59 27.91
CA LEU A 13 -7.91 20.83 29.25
C LEU A 13 -6.45 20.40 29.33
N SER A 14 -5.60 21.39 29.56
CA SER A 14 -4.16 21.26 29.76
C SER A 14 -3.84 20.82 31.17
N THR A 15 -3.44 19.56 31.38
CA THR A 15 -2.52 19.17 32.47
C THR A 15 -1.87 17.81 32.18
N THR A 16 -0.67 17.81 31.62
CA THR A 16 0.45 16.87 31.90
C THR A 16 1.64 17.36 31.06
N ALA A 17 2.86 17.19 31.56
CA ALA A 17 4.11 17.57 30.92
C ALA A 17 4.06 17.32 29.40
N SER A 18 4.47 18.31 28.59
CA SER A 18 4.41 18.23 27.12
C SER A 18 4.96 16.89 26.65
N ALA A 19 4.07 15.95 26.33
CA ALA A 19 4.45 14.66 25.80
C ALA A 19 5.18 14.96 24.49
N GLN A 20 6.50 14.82 24.51
CA GLN A 20 7.34 15.07 23.35
C GLN A 20 6.74 14.28 22.19
N GLN A 21 6.34 15.00 21.13
CA GLN A 21 5.61 14.39 20.02
C GLN A 21 6.43 13.24 19.45
N ASP A 22 5.86 12.03 19.52
CA ASP A 22 6.50 10.84 18.98
C ASP A 22 6.22 10.73 17.47
N TRP A 23 7.06 11.41 16.70
CA TRP A 23 6.99 11.42 15.24
C TRP A 23 7.09 10.02 14.63
N VAL A 24 7.83 9.11 15.27
CA VAL A 24 7.96 7.73 14.76
C VAL A 24 6.66 6.98 14.95
N SER A 25 6.04 7.06 16.14
CA SER A 25 4.73 6.44 16.35
C SER A 25 3.68 6.99 15.40
N SER A 26 3.62 8.32 15.21
CA SER A 26 2.63 8.96 14.34
C SER A 26 2.82 8.62 12.84
N TRP A 27 4.05 8.69 12.32
CA TRP A 27 4.30 8.59 10.87
C TRP A 27 4.72 7.21 10.37
N VAL A 28 5.23 6.35 11.26
CA VAL A 28 5.73 5.01 10.92
C VAL A 28 4.81 3.94 11.48
N LEU A 29 4.38 4.06 12.73
CA LEU A 29 3.55 3.06 13.41
C LEU A 29 2.05 3.37 13.30
N ASN A 30 1.66 4.32 12.44
CA ASN A 30 0.26 4.74 12.23
C ASN A 30 -0.48 5.12 13.52
N GLY A 31 0.22 5.76 14.46
CA GLY A 31 -0.30 6.17 15.76
C GLY A 31 -0.38 5.05 16.80
N GLN A 32 0.04 3.82 16.48
CA GLN A 32 0.09 2.70 17.41
C GLN A 32 1.31 2.77 18.33
N THR A 33 1.21 2.10 19.48
CA THR A 33 2.39 1.84 20.32
C THR A 33 3.30 0.79 19.69
N GLU A 34 4.57 0.73 20.11
CA GLU A 34 5.51 -0.30 19.60
C GLU A 34 4.99 -1.72 19.86
N ALA A 35 4.43 -1.99 21.05
CA ALA A 35 3.88 -3.31 21.37
C ALA A 35 2.66 -3.67 20.50
N GLN A 36 1.80 -2.71 20.18
CA GLN A 36 0.66 -2.93 19.28
C GLN A 36 1.14 -3.21 17.85
N PHE A 37 2.08 -2.42 17.35
CA PHE A 37 2.64 -2.59 16.01
C PHE A 37 3.44 -3.90 15.90
N GLU A 38 4.20 -4.28 16.93
CA GLU A 38 4.92 -5.55 17.00
C GLU A 38 3.95 -6.73 16.93
N LYS A 39 2.86 -6.66 17.70
CA LYS A 39 1.80 -7.68 17.66
C LYS A 39 1.16 -7.77 16.26
N GLN A 40 0.94 -6.63 15.60
CA GLN A 40 0.44 -6.60 14.22
C GLN A 40 1.43 -7.30 13.27
N LEU A 41 2.72 -6.94 13.31
CA LEU A 41 3.75 -7.57 12.47
C LEU A 41 3.84 -9.08 12.70
N LYS A 42 3.71 -9.53 13.96
CA LYS A 42 3.66 -10.95 14.31
C LYS A 42 2.47 -11.65 13.68
N SER A 43 1.28 -11.09 13.83
CA SER A 43 0.07 -11.60 13.18
C SER A 43 0.21 -11.65 11.66
N ASP A 44 0.85 -10.65 11.05
CA ASP A 44 1.03 -10.57 9.60
C ASP A 44 1.96 -11.69 9.09
N TYR A 45 3.11 -11.92 9.72
CA TYR A 45 3.99 -13.01 9.28
C TYR A 45 3.41 -14.38 9.62
N GLU A 46 2.68 -14.55 10.73
CA GLU A 46 2.04 -15.81 11.07
C GLU A 46 1.02 -16.21 10.00
N MET A 47 0.25 -15.25 9.51
CA MET A 47 -0.67 -15.45 8.38
C MET A 47 0.08 -15.89 7.11
N GLN A 48 1.22 -15.26 6.81
CA GLN A 48 2.05 -15.66 5.66
C GLN A 48 2.64 -17.06 5.82
N VAL A 49 3.19 -17.40 6.97
CA VAL A 49 3.72 -18.74 7.24
C VAL A 49 2.62 -19.80 7.13
N ASN A 50 1.44 -19.53 7.70
CA ASN A 50 0.30 -20.45 7.61
C ASN A 50 -0.24 -20.58 6.18
N MET A 51 -0.18 -19.53 5.37
CA MET A 51 -0.51 -19.60 3.95
C MET A 51 0.49 -20.49 3.20
N ILE A 52 1.79 -20.28 3.40
CA ILE A 52 2.84 -21.12 2.77
C ILE A 52 2.67 -22.57 3.22
N ASP A 53 2.42 -22.81 4.50
CA ASP A 53 2.16 -24.15 5.04
C ASP A 53 1.01 -24.86 4.35
N ARG A 54 -0.14 -24.20 4.21
CA ARG A 54 -1.30 -24.78 3.52
C ARG A 54 -1.07 -25.06 2.04
N LEU A 55 -0.18 -24.33 1.39
CA LEU A 55 0.13 -24.48 -0.03
C LEU A 55 1.21 -25.54 -0.28
N CYS A 56 2.16 -25.67 0.64
CA CYS A 56 3.42 -26.38 0.43
C CYS A 56 3.60 -27.58 1.36
N ASP A 57 2.70 -27.80 2.32
CA ASP A 57 2.81 -28.78 3.40
C ASP A 57 4.18 -28.70 4.09
N LEU A 58 4.43 -27.59 4.79
CA LEU A 58 5.76 -27.34 5.35
C LEU A 58 6.10 -28.37 6.42
N ARG A 59 7.34 -28.86 6.35
CA ARG A 59 7.93 -29.60 7.47
C ARG A 59 8.16 -28.66 8.66
N ASP A 60 8.12 -29.21 9.87
CA ASP A 60 8.39 -28.45 11.10
C ASP A 60 9.69 -27.63 11.03
N ALA A 61 10.75 -28.22 10.48
CA ALA A 61 12.04 -27.55 10.30
C ALA A 61 11.96 -26.36 9.31
N GLN A 62 11.11 -26.43 8.28
CA GLN A 62 10.91 -25.33 7.33
C GLN A 62 10.11 -24.20 8.00
N ARG A 63 8.99 -24.55 8.63
CA ARG A 63 8.15 -23.62 9.40
C ARG A 63 8.96 -22.88 10.45
N SER A 64 9.73 -23.60 11.27
CA SER A 64 10.54 -23.01 12.34
C SER A 64 11.61 -22.04 11.82
N LYS A 65 12.24 -22.33 10.66
CA LYS A 65 13.20 -21.41 10.01
C LYS A 65 12.53 -20.15 9.49
N LEU A 66 11.34 -20.27 8.89
CA LEU A 66 10.56 -19.15 8.39
C LEU A 66 10.13 -18.23 9.54
N THR A 67 9.59 -18.79 10.62
CA THR A 67 9.21 -18.02 11.82
C THR A 67 10.41 -17.30 12.43
N LEU A 68 11.54 -17.99 12.61
CA LEU A 68 12.75 -17.37 13.14
C LEU A 68 13.27 -16.22 12.26
N ALA A 69 13.19 -16.38 10.93
CA ALA A 69 13.57 -15.32 10.00
C ALA A 69 12.65 -14.09 10.12
N ALA A 70 11.34 -14.31 10.27
CA ALA A 70 10.37 -13.23 10.47
C ALA A 70 10.58 -12.50 11.81
N ASP A 71 10.79 -13.23 12.91
CA ASP A 71 11.10 -12.65 14.22
C ASP A 71 12.39 -11.81 14.19
N ALA A 72 13.39 -12.26 13.44
CA ALA A 72 14.62 -11.51 13.23
C ALA A 72 14.38 -10.21 12.43
N ASP A 73 13.49 -10.21 11.44
CA ASP A 73 13.08 -8.99 10.72
C ASP A 73 12.33 -8.01 11.63
N VAL A 74 11.40 -8.50 12.47
CA VAL A 74 10.70 -7.67 13.47
C VAL A 74 11.70 -7.02 14.44
N THR A 75 12.63 -7.82 14.97
CA THR A 75 13.69 -7.32 15.88
C THR A 75 14.56 -6.28 15.20
N ARG A 76 14.96 -6.52 13.94
CA ARG A 76 15.74 -5.57 13.14
C ARG A 76 14.98 -4.26 12.92
N PHE A 77 13.70 -4.35 12.61
CA PHE A 77 12.83 -3.19 12.41
C PHE A 77 12.80 -2.31 13.66
N PHE A 78 12.52 -2.88 14.85
CA PHE A 78 12.48 -2.08 16.09
C PHE A 78 13.85 -1.56 16.53
N ARG A 79 14.94 -2.26 16.21
CA ARG A 79 16.29 -1.72 16.37
C ARG A 79 16.49 -0.48 15.49
N ASP A 80 15.97 -0.48 14.27
CA ASP A 80 16.08 0.68 13.36
C ASP A 80 15.13 1.83 13.80
N VAL A 81 13.94 1.53 14.31
CA VAL A 81 13.07 2.50 15.03
C VAL A 81 13.84 3.20 16.14
N ALA A 82 14.50 2.44 17.02
CA ALA A 82 15.27 2.99 18.14
C ALA A 82 16.43 3.89 17.67
N LYS A 83 17.12 3.52 16.58
CA LYS A 83 18.16 4.36 15.98
C LYS A 83 17.59 5.67 15.42
N ILE A 84 16.45 5.62 14.75
CA ILE A 84 15.78 6.81 14.20
C ILE A 84 15.34 7.75 15.34
N ARG A 85 14.73 7.22 16.42
CA ARG A 85 14.40 8.02 17.61
C ARG A 85 15.63 8.74 18.18
N LYS A 86 16.76 8.03 18.32
CA LYS A 86 18.04 8.62 18.78
C LYS A 86 18.53 9.72 17.84
N LYS A 87 18.43 9.53 16.52
CA LYS A 87 18.81 10.57 15.54
C LYS A 87 17.93 11.81 15.67
N ILE A 88 16.62 11.64 15.81
CA ILE A 88 15.67 12.75 16.02
C ILE A 88 16.00 13.52 17.30
N ALA A 89 16.27 12.81 18.41
CA ALA A 89 16.63 13.42 19.68
C ALA A 89 17.96 14.21 19.64
N ALA A 90 18.85 13.90 18.69
CA ALA A 90 20.10 14.60 18.48
C ALA A 90 20.01 15.79 17.50
N LEU A 91 18.86 16.03 16.88
CA LEU A 91 18.67 17.16 15.98
C LEU A 91 18.60 18.48 16.76
N ASP A 92 19.24 19.52 16.23
CA ASP A 92 19.09 20.88 16.74
C ASP A 92 17.80 21.50 16.18
N LEU A 93 16.72 21.42 16.97
CA LEU A 93 15.38 21.91 16.64
C LEU A 93 15.15 23.31 17.24
N LYS A 94 15.99 24.27 16.82
CA LYS A 94 15.90 25.70 17.17
C LYS A 94 15.40 26.56 16.02
N GLY A 95 15.00 25.93 14.91
CA GLY A 95 14.53 26.63 13.73
C GLY A 95 13.10 27.12 13.92
N ASN A 96 12.48 27.56 12.81
CA ASN A 96 11.03 27.63 12.78
C ASN A 96 10.44 26.21 12.73
N GLN A 97 9.16 26.10 13.08
CA GLN A 97 8.46 24.81 13.15
C GLN A 97 8.53 24.02 11.83
N ASN A 98 8.47 24.69 10.68
CA ASN A 98 8.48 24.02 9.37
C ASN A 98 9.84 23.41 9.05
N ASP A 99 10.94 24.13 9.31
CA ASP A 99 12.30 23.63 9.07
C ASP A 99 12.62 22.43 9.96
N ASP A 100 12.17 22.47 11.20
CA ASP A 100 12.38 21.39 12.16
C ASP A 100 11.55 20.14 11.79
N ILE A 101 10.30 20.31 11.36
CA ILE A 101 9.47 19.23 10.80
C ILE A 101 10.15 18.62 9.57
N ASN A 102 10.68 19.45 8.66
CA ASN A 102 11.36 18.98 7.46
C ASN A 102 12.60 18.13 7.78
N LYS A 103 13.44 18.55 8.73
CA LYS A 103 14.60 17.77 9.19
C LYS A 103 14.17 16.42 9.77
N ILE A 104 13.13 16.39 10.59
CA ILE A 104 12.60 15.16 11.18
C ILE A 104 12.08 14.23 10.09
N PHE A 105 11.32 14.78 9.13
CA PHE A 105 10.78 14.02 8.01
C PHE A 105 11.87 13.35 7.18
N GLN A 106 12.97 14.06 6.88
CA GLN A 106 14.11 13.47 6.16
C GLN A 106 14.71 12.26 6.89
N VAL A 107 14.78 12.32 8.23
CA VAL A 107 15.30 11.22 9.05
C VAL A 107 14.30 10.04 9.11
N VAL A 108 13.00 10.31 9.19
CA VAL A 108 11.94 9.28 9.33
C VAL A 108 11.58 8.62 8.00
N SER A 109 11.67 9.35 6.89
CA SER A 109 11.19 8.94 5.56
C SER A 109 11.68 7.55 5.10
N PRO A 110 12.96 7.14 5.30
CA PRO A 110 13.41 5.81 4.91
C PRO A 110 12.68 4.68 5.65
N LEU A 111 12.42 4.85 6.96
CA LEU A 111 11.74 3.85 7.77
C LEU A 111 10.25 3.78 7.41
N ARG A 112 9.62 4.93 7.15
CA ARG A 112 8.25 5.00 6.63
C ARG A 112 8.14 4.26 5.28
N THR A 113 9.07 4.50 4.37
CA THR A 113 9.12 3.83 3.06
C THR A 113 9.28 2.31 3.23
N HIS A 114 10.07 1.87 4.20
CA HIS A 114 10.21 0.44 4.52
C HIS A 114 8.90 -0.19 5.01
N VAL A 115 8.16 0.47 5.92
CA VAL A 115 6.83 -0.02 6.35
C VAL A 115 5.85 -0.03 5.18
N GLN A 116 5.83 1.01 4.37
CA GLN A 116 4.96 1.09 3.20
C GLN A 116 5.26 -0.07 2.22
N ASN A 117 6.52 -0.35 1.93
CA ASN A 117 6.95 -1.48 1.09
C ASN A 117 6.63 -2.86 1.71
N GLY A 118 6.14 -2.91 2.94
CA GLY A 118 6.00 -4.11 3.75
C GLY A 118 7.33 -4.48 4.43
N VAL A 119 7.26 -4.69 5.75
CA VAL A 119 8.44 -5.12 6.55
C VAL A 119 8.99 -6.46 6.06
N PHE A 120 8.12 -7.35 5.58
CA PHE A 120 8.45 -8.67 5.05
C PHE A 120 8.57 -8.72 3.51
N GLY A 121 8.89 -7.59 2.86
CA GLY A 121 9.06 -7.52 1.41
C GLY A 121 10.31 -8.24 0.88
N ASP A 122 10.65 -8.05 -0.39
CA ASP A 122 11.71 -8.80 -1.11
C ASP A 122 13.11 -8.73 -0.47
N GLN A 123 13.38 -7.66 0.28
CA GLN A 123 14.66 -7.42 0.96
C GLN A 123 14.72 -7.99 2.38
N SER A 124 13.61 -8.52 2.88
CA SER A 124 13.52 -9.10 4.23
C SER A 124 14.33 -10.39 4.35
N LEU A 125 14.74 -10.75 5.58
CA LEU A 125 15.35 -12.05 5.83
C LEU A 125 14.32 -13.16 5.58
N PHE A 126 13.07 -12.97 5.99
CA PHE A 126 11.96 -13.89 5.74
C PHE A 126 11.84 -14.27 4.27
N HIS A 127 11.80 -13.29 3.37
CA HIS A 127 11.71 -13.54 1.92
C HIS A 127 12.95 -14.27 1.38
N ARG A 128 14.15 -13.92 1.85
CA ARG A 128 15.38 -14.62 1.40
C ARG A 128 15.45 -16.05 1.92
N VAL A 129 15.01 -16.30 3.15
CA VAL A 129 14.97 -17.62 3.77
C VAL A 129 13.90 -18.49 3.11
N SER A 130 12.74 -17.95 2.74
CA SER A 130 11.72 -18.74 2.04
C SER A 130 12.24 -19.29 0.71
N ARG A 131 13.02 -18.49 -0.04
CA ARG A 131 13.67 -18.94 -1.29
C ARG A 131 14.75 -20.01 -1.11
N SER A 132 15.29 -20.22 0.09
CA SER A 132 16.31 -21.24 0.33
C SER A 132 15.79 -22.47 1.10
N VAL A 133 14.70 -22.29 1.86
CA VAL A 133 14.11 -23.33 2.70
C VAL A 133 13.04 -24.13 1.95
N LEU A 134 12.33 -23.52 1.01
CA LEU A 134 11.35 -24.20 0.17
C LEU A 134 12.05 -24.99 -0.95
N THR A 135 11.51 -26.18 -1.26
CA THR A 135 11.92 -26.94 -2.46
C THR A 135 11.50 -26.21 -3.73
N THR A 136 12.05 -26.60 -4.89
CA THR A 136 11.67 -26.00 -6.18
C THR A 136 10.16 -26.06 -6.41
N ASP A 137 9.53 -27.22 -6.21
CA ASP A 137 8.07 -27.39 -6.38
C ASP A 137 7.27 -26.48 -5.43
N GLN A 138 7.70 -26.36 -4.17
CA GLN A 138 7.07 -25.46 -3.19
C GLN A 138 7.22 -23.99 -3.60
N GLN A 139 8.37 -23.60 -4.18
CA GLN A 139 8.58 -22.24 -4.68
C GLN A 139 7.66 -21.92 -5.86
N GLU A 140 7.46 -22.86 -6.78
CA GLU A 140 6.55 -22.68 -7.92
C GLU A 140 5.10 -22.52 -7.46
N LEU A 141 4.64 -23.35 -6.53
CA LEU A 141 3.31 -23.24 -5.92
C LEU A 141 3.12 -21.90 -5.22
N TYR A 142 4.11 -21.48 -4.42
CA TYR A 142 4.07 -20.22 -3.72
C TYR A 142 4.05 -19.03 -4.68
N ALA A 143 4.92 -19.03 -5.70
CA ALA A 143 4.98 -17.98 -6.70
C ALA A 143 3.67 -17.86 -7.50
N ALA A 144 3.06 -19.00 -7.86
CA ALA A 144 1.77 -19.03 -8.54
C ALA A 144 0.65 -18.41 -7.69
N GLU A 145 0.61 -18.71 -6.38
CA GLU A 145 -0.40 -18.12 -5.49
C GLU A 145 -0.15 -16.62 -5.25
N ILE A 146 1.09 -16.17 -5.12
CA ILE A 146 1.41 -14.73 -5.05
C ILE A 146 0.94 -14.01 -6.31
N LYS A 147 1.20 -14.57 -7.50
CA LYS A 147 0.74 -14.02 -8.78
C LYS A 147 -0.79 -13.94 -8.82
N LYS A 148 -1.48 -15.00 -8.40
CA LYS A 148 -2.94 -15.08 -8.34
C LYS A 148 -3.54 -14.04 -7.39
N ASN A 149 -2.96 -13.88 -6.20
CA ASN A 149 -3.42 -12.90 -5.22
C ASN A 149 -3.18 -11.46 -5.68
N ARG A 150 -2.05 -11.19 -6.33
CA ARG A 150 -1.81 -9.90 -6.99
C ARG A 150 -2.88 -9.62 -8.05
N GLN A 151 -3.19 -10.59 -8.90
CA GLN A 151 -4.23 -10.45 -9.92
C GLN A 151 -5.60 -10.13 -9.31
N ARG A 152 -6.06 -10.92 -8.32
CA ARG A 152 -7.34 -10.67 -7.62
C ARG A 152 -7.40 -9.28 -6.98
N ARG A 153 -6.31 -8.86 -6.33
CA ARG A 153 -6.21 -7.53 -5.72
C ARG A 153 -6.33 -6.44 -6.78
N CYS A 154 -5.62 -6.59 -7.90
CA CYS A 154 -5.71 -5.65 -9.01
C CYS A 154 -7.12 -5.59 -9.60
N GLU A 155 -7.79 -6.72 -9.82
CA GLU A 155 -9.18 -6.77 -10.29
C GLU A 155 -10.12 -6.03 -9.32
N ALA A 156 -9.95 -6.21 -8.01
CA ALA A 156 -10.73 -5.49 -7.00
C ALA A 156 -10.48 -3.97 -7.06
N ILE A 157 -9.23 -3.54 -7.21
CA ILE A 157 -8.88 -2.11 -7.33
C ILE A 157 -9.46 -1.52 -8.62
N VAL A 158 -9.40 -2.24 -9.74
CA VAL A 158 -10.03 -1.80 -10.99
C VAL A 158 -11.52 -1.52 -10.78
N ARG A 159 -12.24 -2.42 -10.09
CA ARG A 159 -13.67 -2.22 -9.78
C ARG A 159 -13.92 -1.00 -8.91
N VAL A 160 -13.09 -0.76 -7.89
CA VAL A 160 -13.18 0.45 -7.06
C VAL A 160 -12.95 1.71 -7.90
N ASN A 161 -11.93 1.71 -8.76
CA ASN A 161 -11.63 2.86 -9.61
C ASN A 161 -12.74 3.13 -10.64
N VAL A 162 -13.38 2.09 -11.16
CA VAL A 162 -14.56 2.22 -12.04
C VAL A 162 -15.75 2.81 -11.27
N ALA A 163 -15.97 2.40 -10.02
CA ALA A 163 -17.00 3.01 -9.17
C ALA A 163 -16.70 4.49 -8.86
N ASP A 164 -15.44 4.85 -8.65
CA ASP A 164 -15.03 6.25 -8.46
C ASP A 164 -15.19 7.09 -9.75
N LEU A 165 -14.94 6.48 -10.91
CA LEU A 165 -15.23 7.10 -12.20
C LEU A 165 -16.73 7.33 -12.39
N GLU A 166 -17.57 6.36 -12.01
CA GLU A 166 -19.04 6.47 -12.06
C GLU A 166 -19.58 7.64 -11.24
N ARG A 167 -18.94 7.95 -10.09
CA ARG A 167 -19.27 9.14 -9.29
C ARG A 167 -18.99 10.45 -10.01
N SER A 168 -17.97 10.48 -10.87
CA SER A 168 -17.60 11.65 -11.68
C SER A 168 -18.44 11.76 -12.95
N MET A 169 -18.95 10.63 -13.43
CA MET A 169 -19.62 10.49 -14.71
C MET A 169 -20.59 9.31 -14.63
N PRO A 170 -21.89 9.55 -14.40
CA PRO A 170 -22.87 8.47 -14.31
C PRO A 170 -22.81 7.57 -15.54
N MET A 171 -22.78 6.25 -15.31
CA MET A 171 -22.74 5.23 -16.34
C MET A 171 -23.99 4.36 -16.27
N LEU A 172 -24.47 3.88 -17.41
CA LEU A 172 -25.44 2.79 -17.44
C LEU A 172 -24.76 1.47 -17.07
N ALA A 173 -25.54 0.49 -16.60
CA ALA A 173 -25.01 -0.83 -16.23
C ALA A 173 -24.23 -1.47 -17.39
N ASP A 174 -24.79 -1.47 -18.61
CA ASP A 174 -24.13 -1.99 -19.80
C ASP A 174 -22.83 -1.27 -20.15
N GLN A 175 -22.74 0.04 -19.88
CA GLN A 175 -21.51 0.80 -20.12
C GLN A 175 -20.40 0.39 -19.14
N ARG A 176 -20.77 0.24 -17.86
CA ARG A 176 -19.85 -0.21 -16.81
C ARG A 176 -19.34 -1.63 -17.10
N ASP A 177 -20.22 -2.54 -17.49
CA ASP A 177 -19.85 -3.93 -17.74
C ASP A 177 -18.92 -4.04 -18.97
N LYS A 178 -19.21 -3.30 -20.05
CA LYS A 178 -18.31 -3.21 -21.22
C LYS A 178 -16.97 -2.54 -20.89
N LEU A 179 -16.98 -1.51 -20.05
CA LEU A 179 -15.73 -0.89 -19.59
C LEU A 179 -14.88 -1.90 -18.80
N MET A 180 -15.50 -2.65 -17.88
CA MET A 180 -14.81 -3.68 -17.11
C MET A 180 -14.18 -4.74 -18.05
N GLU A 181 -14.92 -5.21 -19.06
CA GLU A 181 -14.40 -6.15 -20.05
C GLU A 181 -13.16 -5.60 -20.78
N VAL A 182 -13.23 -4.35 -21.25
CA VAL A 182 -12.12 -3.67 -21.92
C VAL A 182 -10.90 -3.51 -21.00
N LEU A 183 -11.11 -3.22 -19.71
CA LEU A 183 -10.03 -3.05 -18.72
C LEU A 183 -9.42 -4.40 -18.30
N ASP A 184 -10.23 -5.46 -18.20
CA ASP A 184 -9.77 -6.81 -17.86
C ASP A 184 -8.91 -7.41 -18.97
N ALA A 185 -9.20 -7.09 -20.24
CA ALA A 185 -8.37 -7.45 -21.38
C ALA A 185 -6.97 -6.79 -21.38
N GLN A 186 -6.76 -5.73 -20.58
CA GLN A 186 -5.45 -5.10 -20.47
C GLN A 186 -4.58 -5.77 -19.40
N GLU A 187 -3.38 -6.20 -19.79
CA GLU A 187 -2.34 -6.58 -18.84
C GLU A 187 -1.80 -5.36 -18.10
N LEU A 188 -1.58 -5.51 -16.79
CA LEU A 188 -0.87 -4.51 -16.00
C LEU A 188 0.61 -4.47 -16.37
N PRO A 189 1.22 -3.28 -16.48
CA PRO A 189 2.66 -3.17 -16.59
C PRO A 189 3.36 -3.91 -15.43
N THR A 190 4.34 -4.74 -15.78
CA THR A 190 5.14 -5.52 -14.82
C THR A 190 5.97 -4.64 -13.88
N THR A 191 6.22 -3.39 -14.29
CA THR A 191 7.00 -2.36 -13.59
C THR A 191 6.22 -1.62 -12.49
N ILE A 192 4.91 -1.83 -12.37
CA ILE A 192 4.11 -1.21 -11.31
C ILE A 192 4.56 -1.78 -9.96
N ASN A 193 5.15 -0.92 -9.13
CA ASN A 193 5.45 -1.25 -7.74
C ASN A 193 4.14 -1.39 -6.93
N GLN A 194 4.21 -2.03 -5.76
CA GLN A 194 3.03 -2.29 -4.93
C GLN A 194 2.26 -1.00 -4.56
N HIS A 195 2.94 0.14 -4.42
CA HIS A 195 2.31 1.45 -4.13
C HIS A 195 1.45 1.97 -5.26
N MET A 196 1.87 1.71 -6.49
CA MET A 196 1.15 2.14 -7.68
C MET A 196 -0.03 1.21 -8.01
N GLU A 197 -0.17 0.06 -7.33
CA GLU A 197 -1.28 -0.86 -7.58
C GLU A 197 -2.65 -0.24 -7.28
N GLY A 198 -2.73 0.72 -6.34
CA GLY A 198 -3.95 1.51 -6.09
C GLY A 198 -4.45 2.27 -7.32
N TYR A 199 -3.57 2.52 -8.28
CA TYR A 199 -3.89 3.19 -9.54
C TYR A 199 -4.04 2.20 -10.70
N SER A 200 -4.02 0.89 -10.45
CA SER A 200 -4.07 -0.15 -11.48
C SER A 200 -5.25 0.02 -12.44
N GLY A 201 -6.43 0.41 -11.96
CA GLY A 201 -7.59 0.72 -12.80
C GLY A 201 -7.36 1.91 -13.74
N PHE A 202 -6.74 2.99 -13.29
CA PHE A 202 -6.47 4.16 -14.13
C PHE A 202 -5.34 3.91 -15.13
N LEU A 203 -4.32 3.12 -14.74
CA LEU A 203 -3.25 2.72 -15.65
C LEU A 203 -3.78 1.79 -16.75
N LYS A 204 -4.66 0.85 -16.40
CA LYS A 204 -5.41 0.04 -17.37
C LYS A 204 -6.28 0.92 -18.26
N LEU A 205 -6.94 1.95 -17.71
CA LEU A 205 -7.76 2.88 -18.47
C LEU A 205 -6.95 3.62 -19.54
N VAL A 206 -5.79 4.19 -19.18
CA VAL A 206 -4.88 4.87 -20.13
C VAL A 206 -4.46 3.91 -21.24
N LYS A 207 -4.04 2.69 -20.88
CA LYS A 207 -3.59 1.67 -21.84
C LYS A 207 -4.74 1.23 -22.76
N ALA A 208 -5.91 0.95 -22.19
CA ALA A 208 -7.12 0.56 -22.93
C ALA A 208 -7.56 1.68 -23.88
N ARG A 209 -7.55 2.93 -23.45
CA ARG A 209 -7.92 4.10 -24.26
C ARG A 209 -7.02 4.24 -25.50
N LYS A 210 -5.73 3.93 -25.36
CA LYS A 210 -4.74 3.92 -26.44
C LYS A 210 -4.94 2.75 -27.40
N ASN A 211 -5.19 1.55 -26.87
CA ASN A 211 -5.25 0.31 -27.65
C ASN A 211 -6.63 0.05 -28.29
N ALA A 212 -7.70 0.51 -27.66
CA ALA A 212 -9.09 0.20 -27.98
C ALA A 212 -9.95 1.47 -28.11
N LYS A 213 -9.41 2.53 -28.72
CA LYS A 213 -10.08 3.84 -28.87
C LYS A 213 -11.51 3.72 -29.40
N GLN A 214 -11.72 2.89 -30.43
CA GLN A 214 -13.03 2.71 -31.05
C GLN A 214 -14.05 2.06 -30.10
N ASP A 215 -13.62 1.21 -29.17
CA ASP A 215 -14.53 0.57 -28.24
C ASP A 215 -15.02 1.56 -27.19
N PHE A 216 -14.16 2.48 -26.73
CA PHE A 216 -14.59 3.59 -25.88
C PHE A 216 -15.63 4.49 -26.55
N GLU A 217 -15.45 4.80 -27.83
CA GLU A 217 -16.40 5.62 -28.60
C GLU A 217 -17.75 4.91 -28.83
N LYS A 218 -17.79 3.57 -28.78
CA LYS A 218 -19.04 2.79 -28.82
C LYS A 218 -19.71 2.69 -27.45
N ILE A 219 -18.93 2.75 -26.37
CA ILE A 219 -19.42 2.59 -25.00
C ILE A 219 -19.96 3.93 -24.47
N PHE A 220 -19.25 5.03 -24.73
CA PHE A 220 -19.48 6.32 -24.06
C PHE A 220 -19.91 7.41 -25.03
N ASP A 221 -20.75 8.34 -24.55
CA ASP A 221 -21.07 9.55 -25.29
C ASP A 221 -19.94 10.59 -25.23
N ALA A 222 -20.06 11.67 -26.00
CA ALA A 222 -19.02 12.71 -26.09
C ALA A 222 -18.74 13.43 -24.75
N LYS A 223 -19.73 13.59 -23.87
CA LYS A 223 -19.52 14.22 -22.55
C LYS A 223 -18.77 13.27 -21.63
N GLN A 224 -19.15 12.00 -21.67
CA GLN A 224 -18.49 10.95 -20.91
C GLN A 224 -17.04 10.78 -21.36
N MET A 225 -16.79 10.75 -22.68
CA MET A 225 -15.44 10.67 -23.26
C MET A 225 -14.53 11.80 -22.79
N LYS A 226 -15.04 13.02 -22.61
CA LYS A 226 -14.26 14.14 -22.07
C LYS A 226 -13.74 13.85 -20.65
N VAL A 227 -14.54 13.19 -19.81
CA VAL A 227 -14.11 12.80 -18.46
C VAL A 227 -13.05 11.69 -18.53
N ILE A 228 -13.26 10.69 -19.40
CA ILE A 228 -12.26 9.63 -19.64
C ILE A 228 -10.91 10.23 -20.05
N ASP A 229 -10.92 11.17 -21.00
CA ASP A 229 -9.70 11.82 -21.49
C ASP A 229 -9.01 12.62 -20.36
N GLN A 230 -9.76 13.32 -19.50
CA GLN A 230 -9.19 14.01 -18.33
C GLN A 230 -8.49 13.06 -17.34
N TYR A 231 -9.07 11.88 -17.10
CA TYR A 231 -8.42 10.84 -16.28
C TYR A 231 -7.17 10.32 -17.01
N CYS A 232 -7.25 10.07 -18.32
CA CYS A 232 -6.12 9.58 -19.09
C CYS A 232 -4.95 10.58 -19.07
N ASP A 233 -5.21 11.87 -19.30
CA ASP A 233 -4.21 12.93 -19.27
C ASP A 233 -3.51 13.02 -17.90
N ARG A 234 -4.27 12.87 -16.81
CA ARG A 234 -3.73 12.88 -15.44
C ARG A 234 -2.74 11.74 -15.17
N TYR A 235 -3.00 10.55 -15.72
CA TYR A 235 -2.24 9.33 -15.42
C TYR A 235 -1.32 8.88 -16.55
N GLN A 236 -1.31 9.57 -17.71
CA GLN A 236 -0.51 9.17 -18.87
C GLN A 236 1.00 9.12 -18.56
N GLY A 237 1.51 10.04 -17.73
CA GLY A 237 2.92 10.07 -17.34
C GLY A 237 3.35 8.92 -16.42
N TRP A 238 2.41 8.08 -15.96
CA TRP A 238 2.68 6.96 -15.06
C TRP A 238 2.66 5.61 -15.78
N VAL A 239 2.28 5.60 -17.06
CA VAL A 239 2.40 4.42 -17.92
C VAL A 239 3.78 4.49 -18.60
N PRO A 240 4.69 3.54 -18.34
CA PRO A 240 5.98 3.49 -18.99
C PRO A 240 5.91 3.15 -20.48
#